data_AF-R5PAK9-F1
#
_entry.id   AF-R5PAK9-F1
#
_cell.length_a   1.000
_cell.length_b   1.000
_cell.length_c   1.000
_cell.angle_alpha   90.00
_cell.angle_beta   90.00
_cell.angle_gamma   90.00
#
_symmetry.space_group_name_H-M   'P 1'
#
loop_
_entity.id
_entity.type
_entity.pdbx_description
1 polymer ?
#
loop_
_entity_poly.entity_id
_entity_poly.type
_entity_poly.pdbx_seq_one_letter_code
_entity_poly.pdbx_strand_id
1 'polypeptide(L)'
;MKHVRILFLVIAAMLFSQKAMAQCTFRNTAFKSGEFLTYNLYYNWKFVWVKAGTASMYTVQSKRNGKEAYRASLITRGNNKVDNWFVLRDTLLCYNTLNLAPLYFRKGAREGDRYTVDEVFYNYPNGKVHLKQHRLTHKGENKWQNRTLNDCVYDMLSIFLRARSFNPTGWKKGHDVNITIADGNGLSPAKLRYQGKTTIKADNHHKYRCLQLSYMELEDGKYKRIVDFYVTDDDNHVPVRLDMFLKFGSAKAFLIDMKGIKNKIEAEVK
;
A
#
# COMPACT_ATOMS: atom_id res chain seq x y z
N MET A 1 9.57 43.27 38.41
CA MET A 1 10.70 42.48 37.84
C MET A 1 10.42 40.98 37.69
N LYS A 2 9.78 40.29 38.65
CA LYS A 2 9.46 38.84 38.55
C LYS A 2 8.52 38.50 37.37
N HIS A 3 7.49 39.30 37.12
CA HIS A 3 6.55 39.10 36.01
C HIS A 3 7.19 39.24 34.62
N VAL A 4 8.19 40.12 34.47
CA VAL A 4 8.93 40.31 33.21
C VAL A 4 9.83 39.10 32.91
N ARG A 5 10.42 38.48 33.93
CA ARG A 5 11.22 37.25 33.80
C ARG A 5 10.37 36.03 33.43
N ILE A 6 9.15 35.92 33.98
CA ILE A 6 8.20 34.85 33.64
C ILE A 6 7.72 35.01 32.19
N LEU A 7 7.44 36.24 31.75
CA LEU A 7 7.06 36.52 30.37
C LEU A 7 8.17 36.14 29.37
N PHE A 8 9.44 36.44 29.69
CA PHE A 8 10.59 36.04 28.89
C PHE A 8 10.78 34.52 28.81
N LEU A 9 10.54 33.78 29.90
CA LEU A 9 10.61 32.32 29.94
C LEU A 9 9.49 31.66 29.12
N VAL A 10 8.28 32.24 29.11
CA VAL A 10 7.15 31.76 28.30
C VAL A 10 7.40 32.02 26.81
N ILE A 11 7.95 33.18 26.44
CA ILE A 11 8.31 33.50 25.05
C ILE A 11 9.47 32.62 24.56
N ALA A 12 10.47 32.35 25.39
CA ALA A 12 11.55 31.41 25.07
C ALA A 12 11.04 29.98 24.89
N ALA A 13 10.07 29.53 25.70
CA ALA A 13 9.43 28.22 25.54
C ALA A 13 8.57 28.13 24.26
N MET A 14 7.95 29.23 23.81
CA MET A 14 7.22 29.28 22.53
C MET A 14 8.15 29.29 21.31
N LEU A 15 9.38 29.82 21.43
CA LEU A 15 10.39 29.79 20.36
C LEU A 15 11.02 28.40 20.15
N PHE A 16 10.86 27.49 21.12
CA PHE A 16 11.15 26.06 20.96
C PHE A 16 9.95 25.24 20.48
N SER A 17 8.82 25.88 20.16
CA SER A 17 7.71 25.19 19.53
C SER A 17 8.17 24.66 18.17
N GLN A 18 8.19 23.34 18.11
CA GLN A 18 8.95 22.54 17.18
C GLN A 18 8.62 22.92 15.74
N LYS A 19 9.66 22.96 14.89
CA LYS A 19 9.45 22.69 13.47
C LYS A 19 8.86 21.28 13.38
N ALA A 20 7.53 21.18 13.41
CA ALA A 20 6.83 20.02 12.92
C ALA A 20 7.12 19.95 11.41
N MET A 21 8.31 19.45 11.08
CA MET A 21 8.58 18.95 9.74
C MET A 21 7.48 17.94 9.48
N ALA A 22 6.73 18.13 8.40
CA ALA A 22 5.81 17.12 7.89
C ALA A 22 6.63 15.91 7.41
N GLN A 23 7.16 15.15 8.36
CA GLN A 23 7.63 13.80 8.08
C GLN A 23 6.35 13.04 7.77
N CYS A 24 6.26 12.45 6.57
CA CYS A 24 5.13 11.67 6.07
C CYS A 24 4.92 10.36 6.84
N THR A 25 5.05 10.46 8.16
CA THR A 25 5.10 9.42 9.16
C THR A 25 3.69 9.07 9.61
N PHE A 26 3.58 7.85 10.07
CA PHE A 26 2.36 7.29 10.57
C PHE A 26 2.69 6.17 11.56
N ARG A 27 1.91 6.08 12.64
CA ARG A 27 2.10 5.04 13.64
C ARG A 27 1.64 3.70 13.09
N ASN A 28 2.52 2.70 13.07
CA ASN A 28 2.15 1.34 12.72
C ASN A 28 1.50 0.62 13.91
N THR A 29 0.23 0.26 13.77
CA THR A 29 -0.52 -0.54 14.76
C THR A 29 -0.82 -1.96 14.26
N ALA A 30 -0.64 -2.22 12.96
CA ALA A 30 -1.29 -3.35 12.29
C ALA A 30 -0.41 -4.55 11.97
N PHE A 31 0.89 -4.35 11.77
CA PHE A 31 1.81 -5.43 11.41
C PHE A 31 3.15 -5.31 12.14
N LYS A 32 3.92 -6.40 12.14
CA LYS A 32 5.28 -6.44 12.71
C LYS A 32 6.25 -7.12 11.75
N SER A 33 7.54 -7.02 12.05
CA SER A 33 8.58 -7.76 11.32
C SER A 33 8.30 -9.27 11.37
N GLY A 34 8.43 -9.94 10.22
CA GLY A 34 8.20 -11.37 10.08
C GLY A 34 6.79 -11.74 9.61
N GLU A 35 5.93 -10.76 9.33
CA GLU A 35 4.60 -11.02 8.77
C GLU A 35 4.70 -11.59 7.35
N PHE A 36 4.06 -12.74 7.13
CA PHE A 36 4.03 -13.44 5.84
C PHE A 36 2.61 -13.86 5.50
N LEU A 37 2.09 -13.34 4.39
CA LEU A 37 0.72 -13.59 3.92
C LEU A 37 0.80 -14.30 2.56
N THR A 38 -0.01 -15.33 2.34
CA THR A 38 -0.07 -16.05 1.06
C THR A 38 -1.48 -16.12 0.51
N TYR A 39 -1.59 -16.13 -0.82
CA TYR A 39 -2.86 -16.00 -1.51
C TYR A 39 -2.93 -16.92 -2.73
N ASN A 40 -4.13 -17.45 -3.01
CA ASN A 40 -4.46 -18.02 -4.30
C ASN A 40 -4.99 -16.92 -5.21
N LEU A 41 -4.48 -16.87 -6.43
CA LEU A 41 -4.95 -15.96 -7.46
C LEU A 41 -5.90 -16.70 -8.41
N TYR A 42 -7.06 -16.11 -8.66
CA TYR A 42 -8.06 -16.58 -9.61
C TYR A 42 -8.30 -15.52 -10.67
N TYR A 43 -8.40 -15.92 -11.92
CA TYR A 43 -8.74 -15.05 -13.04
C TYR A 43 -10.12 -15.41 -13.58
N ASN A 44 -10.92 -14.42 -13.95
CA ASN A 44 -12.22 -14.65 -14.57
C ASN A 44 -12.05 -14.88 -16.07
N TRP A 45 -12.13 -16.12 -16.52
CA TRP A 45 -12.11 -16.46 -17.94
C TRP A 45 -13.54 -16.63 -18.46
N LYS A 46 -14.04 -15.58 -19.12
CA LYS A 46 -15.43 -15.44 -19.60
C LYS A 46 -16.44 -15.59 -18.45
N PHE A 47 -16.87 -16.83 -18.16
CA PHE A 47 -17.90 -17.16 -17.16
C PHE A 47 -17.37 -18.03 -16.01
N VAL A 48 -16.10 -18.44 -16.03
CA VAL A 48 -15.53 -19.37 -15.04
C VAL A 48 -14.32 -18.76 -14.35
N TRP A 49 -14.24 -18.91 -13.03
CA TRP A 49 -13.06 -18.55 -12.24
C TRP A 49 -12.03 -19.67 -12.28
N VAL A 50 -10.86 -19.39 -12.87
CA VAL A 50 -9.76 -20.36 -12.98
C VAL A 50 -8.61 -19.94 -12.07
N LYS A 51 -8.00 -20.91 -11.37
CA LYS A 51 -6.81 -20.64 -10.55
C LYS A 51 -5.64 -20.25 -11.46
N ALA A 52 -5.23 -19.00 -11.36
CA ALA A 52 -4.22 -18.38 -12.20
C ALA A 52 -2.83 -18.37 -11.58
N GLY A 53 -2.71 -18.57 -10.27
CA GLY A 53 -1.40 -18.54 -9.61
C GLY A 53 -1.48 -18.38 -8.10
N THR A 54 -0.40 -17.88 -7.52
CA THR A 54 -0.28 -17.54 -6.10
C THR A 54 0.35 -16.16 -5.93
N ALA A 55 0.09 -15.52 -4.81
CA ALA A 55 0.81 -14.33 -4.38
C ALA A 55 1.33 -14.51 -2.95
N SER A 56 2.43 -13.84 -2.64
CA SER A 56 2.94 -13.77 -1.27
C SER A 56 3.35 -12.35 -0.94
N MET A 57 2.96 -11.88 0.24
CA MET A 57 3.45 -10.65 0.83
C MET A 57 4.32 -10.98 2.04
N TYR A 58 5.51 -10.38 2.10
CA TYR A 58 6.43 -10.55 3.22
C TYR A 58 6.89 -9.19 3.72
N THR A 59 6.73 -8.93 5.02
CA THR A 59 7.15 -7.69 5.67
C THR A 59 8.15 -7.99 6.77
N VAL A 60 9.34 -7.40 6.68
CA VAL A 60 10.44 -7.63 7.62
C VAL A 60 11.17 -6.34 7.93
N GLN A 61 11.69 -6.20 9.14
CA GLN A 61 12.62 -5.13 9.47
C GLN A 61 13.96 -5.38 8.78
N SER A 62 14.54 -4.31 8.23
CA SER A 62 15.76 -4.31 7.44
C SER A 62 16.42 -2.93 7.57
N LYS A 63 17.52 -2.71 6.83
CA LYS A 63 18.19 -1.42 6.75
C LYS A 63 18.18 -0.93 5.31
N ARG A 64 17.96 0.37 5.12
CA ARG A 64 18.17 1.04 3.84
C ARG A 64 19.03 2.27 4.03
N ASN A 65 20.17 2.33 3.35
CA ASN A 65 21.14 3.42 3.46
C ASN A 65 21.49 3.75 4.94
N GLY A 66 21.74 2.71 5.74
CA GLY A 66 22.05 2.82 7.16
C GLY A 66 20.86 3.12 8.10
N LYS A 67 19.65 3.35 7.58
CA LYS A 67 18.45 3.64 8.38
C LYS A 67 17.60 2.39 8.59
N GLU A 68 17.11 2.19 9.81
CA GLU A 68 16.12 1.15 10.13
C GLU A 68 14.83 1.36 9.32
N ALA A 69 14.34 0.28 8.73
CA ALA A 69 13.23 0.31 7.80
C ALA A 69 12.41 -0.98 7.83
N TYR A 70 11.11 -0.90 7.55
CA TYR A 70 10.36 -2.05 7.07
C TYR A 70 10.61 -2.23 5.58
N ARG A 71 10.98 -3.44 5.19
CA ARG A 71 10.99 -3.91 3.81
C ARG A 71 9.77 -4.78 3.60
N ALA A 72 8.88 -4.39 2.70
CA ALA A 72 7.78 -5.24 2.27
C ALA A 72 7.95 -5.63 0.81
N SER A 73 7.71 -6.91 0.50
CA SER A 73 7.72 -7.42 -0.87
C SER A 73 6.43 -8.16 -1.16
N LEU A 74 5.82 -7.86 -2.30
CA LEU A 74 4.70 -8.59 -2.87
C LEU A 74 5.18 -9.27 -4.14
N ILE A 75 5.08 -10.58 -4.19
CA ILE A 75 5.50 -11.40 -5.33
C ILE A 75 4.29 -12.18 -5.82
N THR A 76 3.97 -12.05 -7.10
CA THR A 76 2.98 -12.90 -7.76
C THR A 76 3.66 -13.93 -8.64
N ARG A 77 3.15 -15.16 -8.62
CA ARG A 77 3.62 -16.27 -9.44
C ARG A 77 2.42 -16.84 -10.20
N GLY A 78 2.42 -16.66 -11.51
CA GLY A 78 1.46 -17.28 -12.40
C GLY A 78 1.64 -18.80 -12.47
N ASN A 79 0.56 -19.50 -12.84
CA ASN A 79 0.56 -20.91 -13.20
C ASN A 79 0.64 -21.02 -14.72
N ASN A 80 1.63 -21.76 -15.23
CA ASN A 80 1.88 -21.95 -16.67
C ASN A 80 0.64 -22.39 -17.48
N LYS A 81 -0.39 -22.94 -16.82
CA LYS A 81 -1.67 -23.34 -17.44
C LYS A 81 -2.51 -22.19 -18.01
N VAL A 82 -2.35 -20.97 -17.52
CA VAL A 82 -3.09 -19.79 -18.00
C VAL A 82 -2.21 -18.72 -18.66
N ASP A 83 -0.90 -18.99 -18.77
CA ASP A 83 0.09 -18.04 -19.30
C ASP A 83 -0.20 -17.58 -20.74
N ASN A 84 -0.87 -18.41 -21.54
CA ASN A 84 -1.26 -18.05 -22.91
C ASN A 84 -2.33 -16.94 -22.97
N TRP A 85 -3.01 -16.67 -21.84
CA TRP A 85 -4.10 -15.69 -21.76
C TRP A 85 -3.83 -14.57 -20.74
N PHE A 86 -3.07 -14.84 -19.68
CA PHE A 86 -2.76 -13.87 -18.64
C PHE A 86 -1.45 -14.18 -17.91
N VAL A 87 -0.40 -13.41 -18.19
CA VAL A 87 0.84 -13.42 -17.39
C VAL A 87 0.79 -12.24 -16.43
N LEU A 88 0.70 -12.52 -15.12
CA LEU A 88 0.89 -11.54 -14.05
C LEU A 88 2.03 -12.02 -13.15
N ARG A 89 3.23 -11.55 -13.45
CA ARG A 89 4.46 -11.88 -12.72
C ARG A 89 5.08 -10.59 -12.21
N ASP A 90 4.45 -10.06 -11.18
CA ASP A 90 4.79 -8.78 -10.61
C ASP A 90 5.61 -9.00 -9.36
N THR A 91 6.67 -8.19 -9.24
CA THR A 91 7.48 -8.09 -8.04
C THR A 91 7.48 -6.65 -7.60
N LEU A 92 6.73 -6.39 -6.52
CA LEU A 92 6.72 -5.10 -5.85
C LEU A 92 7.57 -5.20 -4.60
N LEU A 93 8.32 -4.15 -4.34
CA LEU A 93 9.20 -4.01 -3.19
C LEU A 93 9.11 -2.57 -2.72
N CYS A 94 8.89 -2.37 -1.43
CA CYS A 94 9.05 -1.06 -0.83
C CYS A 94 9.91 -1.12 0.43
N TYR A 95 10.51 0.01 0.73
CA TYR A 95 11.12 0.30 2.02
C TYR A 95 10.42 1.51 2.61
N ASN A 96 10.01 1.38 3.86
CA ASN A 96 9.45 2.46 4.65
C ASN A 96 10.27 2.60 5.93
N THR A 97 10.36 3.79 6.50
CA THR A 97 10.82 3.95 7.88
C THR A 97 9.95 3.12 8.84
N LEU A 98 10.41 2.89 10.08
CA LEU A 98 9.58 2.23 11.09
C LEU A 98 8.29 3.01 11.42
N ASN A 99 8.26 4.30 11.11
CA ASN A 99 7.08 5.17 11.18
C ASN A 99 6.39 5.32 9.80
N LEU A 100 6.48 4.32 8.92
CA LEU A 100 5.73 4.22 7.67
C LEU A 100 5.88 5.37 6.65
N ALA A 101 6.92 6.20 6.78
CA ALA A 101 7.31 7.13 5.72
C ALA A 101 8.07 6.39 4.60
N PRO A 102 7.67 6.51 3.32
CA PRO A 102 8.35 5.87 2.19
C PRO A 102 9.83 6.24 2.08
N LEU A 103 10.67 5.27 1.73
CA LEU A 103 12.09 5.47 1.44
C LEU A 103 12.41 5.05 0.01
N TYR A 104 11.74 3.99 -0.47
CA TYR A 104 11.89 3.51 -1.83
C TYR A 104 10.75 2.58 -2.22
N PHE A 105 10.46 2.58 -3.51
CA PHE A 105 9.58 1.62 -4.16
C PHE A 105 10.21 1.12 -5.44
N ARG A 106 9.95 -0.15 -5.75
CA ARG A 106 10.22 -0.77 -7.04
C ARG A 106 9.07 -1.68 -7.40
N LYS A 107 8.55 -1.55 -8.62
CA LYS A 107 7.63 -2.49 -9.25
C LYS A 107 8.26 -2.99 -10.55
N GLY A 108 8.59 -4.26 -10.61
CA GLY A 108 8.83 -4.95 -11.89
C GLY A 108 7.56 -5.65 -12.28
N ALA A 109 6.95 -5.26 -13.40
CA ALA A 109 5.71 -5.85 -13.88
C ALA A 109 5.94 -6.55 -15.22
N ARG A 110 5.45 -7.79 -15.32
CA ARG A 110 5.42 -8.53 -16.58
C ARG A 110 3.97 -8.88 -16.89
N GLU A 111 3.42 -8.15 -17.85
CA GLU A 111 2.05 -8.26 -18.33
C GLU A 111 2.08 -8.70 -19.79
N GLY A 112 1.85 -9.99 -20.04
CA GLY A 112 2.06 -10.59 -21.37
C GLY A 112 3.54 -10.60 -21.79
N ASP A 113 3.84 -10.03 -22.96
CA ASP A 113 5.19 -9.79 -23.48
C ASP A 113 5.81 -8.50 -22.92
N ARG A 114 5.01 -7.64 -22.29
CA ARG A 114 5.45 -6.33 -21.79
C ARG A 114 6.13 -6.45 -20.44
N TYR A 115 7.35 -5.95 -20.37
CA TYR A 115 8.09 -5.80 -19.11
C TYR A 115 8.36 -4.33 -18.83
N THR A 116 8.00 -3.85 -17.65
CA THR A 116 8.32 -2.50 -17.19
C THR A 116 8.88 -2.54 -15.78
N VAL A 117 9.74 -1.56 -15.46
CA VAL A 117 10.22 -1.34 -14.10
C VAL A 117 9.95 0.09 -13.72
N ASP A 118 9.23 0.27 -12.61
CA ASP A 118 9.03 1.55 -11.97
C ASP A 118 9.81 1.60 -10.67
N GLU A 119 10.51 2.71 -10.42
CA GLU A 119 11.14 2.98 -9.15
C GLU A 119 10.83 4.40 -8.67
N VAL A 120 10.66 4.54 -7.37
CA VAL A 120 10.51 5.83 -6.71
C VAL A 120 11.45 5.86 -5.52
N PHE A 121 12.30 6.89 -5.47
CA PHE A 121 13.22 7.15 -4.38
C PHE A 121 12.71 8.37 -3.62
N TYR A 122 12.56 8.24 -2.30
CA TYR A 122 12.03 9.29 -1.44
C TYR A 122 13.12 9.90 -0.57
N ASN A 123 13.12 11.22 -0.47
CA ASN A 123 13.92 11.97 0.48
C ASN A 123 13.08 13.11 1.09
N TYR A 124 13.45 13.58 2.28
CA TYR A 124 12.67 14.56 3.04
C TYR A 124 13.50 15.77 3.51
N PRO A 125 14.25 16.47 2.63
CA PRO A 125 15.01 17.64 3.03
C PRO A 125 14.06 18.78 3.45
N ASN A 126 14.35 19.43 4.57
CA ASN A 126 13.56 20.56 5.08
C ASN A 126 12.05 20.27 5.23
N GLY A 127 11.68 19.00 5.47
CA GLY A 127 10.29 18.58 5.60
C GLY A 127 9.48 18.56 4.30
N LYS A 128 10.12 18.70 3.13
CA LYS A 128 9.46 18.56 1.81
C LYS A 128 9.72 17.18 1.22
N VAL A 129 8.77 16.66 0.45
CA VAL A 129 8.97 15.39 -0.25
C VAL A 129 9.77 15.63 -1.53
N HIS A 130 10.95 15.03 -1.62
CA HIS A 130 11.76 14.99 -2.82
C HIS A 130 11.69 13.59 -3.42
N LEU A 131 11.18 13.50 -4.64
CA LEU A 131 11.12 12.27 -5.41
C LEU A 131 12.17 12.28 -6.50
N LYS A 132 12.88 11.16 -6.64
CA LYS A 132 13.51 10.76 -7.89
C LYS A 132 12.74 9.56 -8.41
N GLN A 133 12.16 9.65 -9.59
CA GLN A 133 11.33 8.60 -10.18
C GLN A 133 12.01 8.09 -11.44
N HIS A 134 11.90 6.78 -11.67
CA HIS A 134 12.50 6.08 -12.78
C HIS A 134 11.49 5.13 -13.39
N ARG A 135 11.43 5.10 -14.73
CA ARG A 135 10.70 4.07 -15.48
C ARG A 135 11.59 3.47 -16.56
N LEU A 136 11.82 2.16 -16.49
CA LEU A 136 12.22 1.34 -17.62
C LEU A 136 10.95 0.95 -18.39
N THR A 137 10.83 1.46 -19.61
CA THR A 137 9.71 1.13 -20.49
C THR A 137 9.90 -0.25 -21.13
N HIS A 138 8.83 -0.80 -21.69
CA HIS A 138 8.89 -2.06 -22.43
C HIS A 138 9.82 -2.01 -23.66
N LYS A 139 10.07 -0.82 -24.22
CA LYS A 139 11.01 -0.62 -25.32
C LYS A 139 12.48 -0.56 -24.86
N GLY A 140 12.75 -0.72 -23.57
CA GLY A 140 14.09 -0.61 -23.00
C GLY A 140 14.54 0.83 -22.68
N GLU A 141 13.68 1.83 -22.91
CA GLU A 141 14.01 3.23 -22.59
C GLU A 141 13.99 3.48 -21.08
N ASN A 142 15.00 4.16 -20.56
CA ASN A 142 15.06 4.63 -19.17
C ASN A 142 14.60 6.09 -19.10
N LYS A 143 13.56 6.37 -18.31
CA LYS A 143 12.98 7.72 -18.12
C LYS A 143 13.13 8.14 -16.68
N TRP A 144 13.73 9.30 -16.45
CA TRP A 144 13.97 9.84 -15.11
C TRP A 144 13.27 11.18 -14.93
N GLN A 145 12.77 11.42 -13.73
CA GLN A 145 12.20 12.70 -13.34
C GLN A 145 12.42 12.98 -11.86
N ASN A 146 12.52 14.25 -11.50
CA ASN A 146 12.62 14.70 -10.12
C ASN A 146 11.45 15.63 -9.80
N ARG A 147 10.92 15.53 -8.59
CA ARG A 147 9.82 16.39 -8.11
C ARG A 147 10.07 16.78 -6.67
N THR A 148 9.68 18.01 -6.33
CA THR A 148 9.59 18.47 -4.93
C THR A 148 8.15 18.84 -4.65
N LEU A 149 7.61 18.29 -3.57
CA LEU A 149 6.20 18.42 -3.19
C LEU A 149 6.12 18.86 -1.73
N ASN A 150 5.10 19.65 -1.42
CA ASN A 150 4.79 20.02 -0.03
C ASN A 150 3.95 18.94 0.65
N ASP A 151 3.08 18.28 -0.13
CA ASP A 151 2.21 17.22 0.37
C ASP A 151 2.88 15.85 0.32
N CYS A 152 2.46 14.99 1.23
CA CYS A 152 2.92 13.62 1.27
C CYS A 152 2.31 12.79 0.13
N VAL A 153 3.18 12.07 -0.56
CA VAL A 153 2.80 11.14 -1.63
C VAL A 153 3.41 9.78 -1.39
N TYR A 154 2.77 8.74 -1.91
CA TYR A 154 3.09 7.35 -1.58
C TYR A 154 3.06 6.49 -2.83
N ASP A 155 3.90 5.46 -2.89
CA ASP A 155 3.67 4.38 -3.84
C ASP A 155 2.56 3.45 -3.33
N MET A 156 2.04 2.61 -4.22
CA MET A 156 0.91 1.73 -3.93
C MET A 156 1.18 0.77 -2.76
N LEU A 157 2.41 0.29 -2.56
CA LEU A 157 2.71 -0.67 -1.51
C LEU A 157 2.95 0.04 -0.17
N SER A 158 3.59 1.20 -0.17
CA SER A 158 3.78 2.00 1.05
C SER A 158 2.47 2.57 1.58
N ILE A 159 1.57 3.06 0.71
CA ILE A 159 0.24 3.47 1.18
C ILE A 159 -0.57 2.28 1.67
N PHE A 160 -0.44 1.11 1.05
CA PHE A 160 -1.08 -0.11 1.52
C PHE A 160 -0.64 -0.46 2.95
N LEU A 161 0.67 -0.43 3.26
CA LEU A 161 1.16 -0.66 4.61
C LEU A 161 0.60 0.37 5.60
N ARG A 162 0.57 1.65 5.22
CA ARG A 162 0.03 2.72 6.05
C ARG A 162 -1.47 2.58 6.29
N ALA A 163 -2.24 2.25 5.26
CA ALA A 163 -3.69 2.12 5.32
C ALA A 163 -4.14 1.02 6.27
N ARG A 164 -3.32 -0.02 6.47
CA ARG A 164 -3.59 -1.06 7.48
C ARG A 164 -3.60 -0.51 8.91
N SER A 165 -3.03 0.65 9.19
CA SER A 165 -3.08 1.28 10.51
C SER A 165 -4.11 2.42 10.60
N PHE A 166 -4.96 2.60 9.58
CA PHE A 166 -6.05 3.57 9.66
C PHE A 166 -7.08 3.16 10.70
N ASN A 167 -7.65 4.15 11.40
CA ASN A 167 -8.75 3.93 12.32
C ASN A 167 -10.08 4.24 11.59
N PRO A 168 -10.89 3.22 11.26
CA PRO A 168 -12.16 3.40 10.57
C PRO A 168 -13.32 3.75 11.51
N THR A 169 -13.10 3.92 12.82
CA THR A 169 -14.16 4.29 13.77
C THR A 169 -14.87 5.57 13.31
N GLY A 170 -16.20 5.49 13.18
CA GLY A 170 -17.04 6.60 12.72
C GLY A 170 -17.14 6.76 11.20
N TRP A 171 -16.39 5.99 10.40
CA TRP A 171 -16.54 6.03 8.94
C TRP A 171 -17.90 5.51 8.52
N LYS A 172 -18.55 6.27 7.63
CA LYS A 172 -19.79 5.86 6.94
C LYS A 172 -19.46 5.40 5.53
N LYS A 173 -20.29 4.52 4.97
CA LYS A 173 -20.17 4.10 3.57
C LYS A 173 -20.08 5.33 2.67
N GLY A 174 -19.07 5.37 1.80
CA GLY A 174 -18.76 6.52 0.95
C GLY A 174 -17.69 7.46 1.49
N HIS A 175 -17.18 7.27 2.72
CA HIS A 175 -16.05 8.03 3.24
C HIS A 175 -14.81 7.83 2.37
N ASP A 176 -14.22 8.93 1.90
CA ASP A 176 -13.06 8.94 1.02
C ASP A 176 -11.81 9.46 1.76
N VAL A 177 -10.72 8.71 1.64
CA VAL A 177 -9.37 9.16 2.00
C VAL A 177 -8.62 9.46 0.70
N ASN A 178 -8.38 10.75 0.44
CA ASN A 178 -7.64 11.18 -0.76
C ASN A 178 -6.14 10.91 -0.60
N ILE A 179 -5.52 10.38 -1.64
CA ILE A 179 -4.12 9.97 -1.68
C ILE A 179 -3.52 10.43 -3.01
N THR A 180 -2.26 10.84 -3.01
CA THR A 180 -1.50 11.00 -4.26
C THR A 180 -0.51 9.86 -4.41
N ILE A 181 -0.62 9.15 -5.53
CA ILE A 181 0.20 7.98 -5.82
C ILE A 181 1.39 8.39 -6.68
N ALA A 182 2.58 7.91 -6.34
CA ALA A 182 3.78 8.10 -7.12
C ALA A 182 4.25 6.76 -7.70
N ASP A 183 4.52 6.74 -9.01
CA ASP A 183 5.12 5.61 -9.73
C ASP A 183 6.31 6.08 -10.59
N GLY A 184 6.82 5.24 -11.49
CA GLY A 184 7.90 5.64 -12.41
C GLY A 184 7.47 6.68 -13.44
N ASN A 185 6.16 6.82 -13.71
CA ASN A 185 5.61 7.72 -14.72
C ASN A 185 5.33 9.12 -14.20
N GLY A 186 4.92 9.25 -12.94
CA GLY A 186 4.37 10.52 -12.47
C GLY A 186 3.66 10.42 -11.15
N LEU A 187 2.73 11.36 -10.98
CA LEU A 187 1.85 11.47 -9.83
C LEU A 187 0.41 11.32 -10.32
N SER A 188 -0.35 10.49 -9.62
CA SER A 188 -1.74 10.22 -9.97
C SER A 188 -2.63 10.44 -8.74
N PRO A 189 -3.69 11.26 -8.85
CA PRO A 189 -4.70 11.36 -7.81
C PRO A 189 -5.42 10.01 -7.64
N ALA A 190 -5.53 9.57 -6.40
CA ALA A 190 -6.23 8.36 -6.02
C ALA A 190 -7.02 8.57 -4.74
N LYS A 191 -7.86 7.60 -4.40
CA LYS A 191 -8.55 7.59 -3.11
C LYS A 191 -8.86 6.18 -2.65
N LEU A 192 -9.01 6.05 -1.34
CA LEU A 192 -9.53 4.87 -0.69
C LEU A 192 -10.93 5.18 -0.16
N ARG A 193 -11.93 4.47 -0.68
CA ARG A 193 -13.35 4.65 -0.30
C ARG A 193 -13.80 3.51 0.60
N TYR A 194 -14.34 3.83 1.77
CA TYR A 194 -14.98 2.85 2.64
C TYR A 194 -16.36 2.44 2.12
N GLN A 195 -16.57 1.14 1.94
CA GLN A 195 -17.81 0.58 1.38
C GLN A 195 -18.71 -0.07 2.43
N GLY A 196 -18.23 -0.21 3.67
CA GLY A 196 -18.96 -0.87 4.76
C GLY A 196 -18.26 -2.15 5.22
N LYS A 197 -19.01 -2.95 5.98
CA LYS A 197 -18.55 -4.24 6.53
C LYS A 197 -19.21 -5.40 5.80
N THR A 198 -18.51 -6.51 5.66
CA THR A 198 -19.02 -7.75 5.07
C THR A 198 -18.29 -8.96 5.62
N THR A 199 -18.82 -10.17 5.44
CA THR A 199 -18.14 -11.41 5.84
C THR A 199 -17.58 -12.11 4.62
N ILE A 200 -16.28 -12.40 4.63
CA ILE A 200 -15.58 -13.07 3.52
C ILE A 200 -15.06 -14.43 3.98
N LYS A 201 -15.33 -15.47 3.18
CA LYS A 201 -14.67 -16.77 3.30
C LYS A 201 -13.35 -16.73 2.54
N ALA A 202 -12.26 -17.10 3.20
CA ALA A 202 -10.94 -17.23 2.61
C ALA A 202 -10.67 -18.68 2.15
N ASP A 203 -9.55 -18.88 1.45
CA ASP A 203 -9.12 -20.18 0.95
C ASP A 203 -8.46 -21.05 2.04
N ASN A 204 -8.26 -20.49 3.23
CA ASN A 204 -7.89 -21.23 4.43
C ASN A 204 -9.08 -21.88 5.15
N HIS A 205 -10.27 -21.86 4.54
CA HIS A 205 -11.54 -22.38 5.05
C HIS A 205 -12.21 -21.59 6.20
N HIS A 206 -11.58 -20.52 6.68
CA HIS A 206 -12.16 -19.63 7.70
C HIS A 206 -12.99 -18.49 7.09
N LYS A 207 -13.88 -17.92 7.90
CA LYS A 207 -14.66 -16.72 7.57
C LYS A 207 -14.22 -15.56 8.44
N TYR A 208 -14.15 -14.36 7.85
CA TYR A 208 -13.70 -13.17 8.55
C TYR A 208 -14.69 -12.01 8.35
N ARG A 209 -15.04 -11.31 9.43
CA ARG A 209 -15.62 -9.97 9.36
C ARG A 209 -14.58 -9.05 8.72
N CYS A 210 -14.95 -8.37 7.65
CA CYS A 210 -14.05 -7.54 6.88
C CYS A 210 -14.60 -6.13 6.69
N LEU A 211 -13.70 -5.16 6.66
CA LEU A 211 -13.93 -3.85 6.08
C LEU A 211 -13.71 -3.93 4.57
N GLN A 212 -14.64 -3.40 3.78
CA GLN A 212 -14.47 -3.27 2.33
C GLN A 212 -13.98 -1.86 1.99
N LEU A 213 -12.85 -1.78 1.30
CA LEU A 213 -12.19 -0.54 0.89
C LEU A 213 -11.92 -0.55 -0.61
N SER A 214 -12.51 0.38 -1.36
CA SER A 214 -12.27 0.53 -2.79
C SER A 214 -11.12 1.50 -3.04
N TYR A 215 -10.03 1.01 -3.60
CA TYR A 215 -8.98 1.87 -4.16
C TYR A 215 -9.37 2.30 -5.58
N MET A 216 -9.36 3.62 -5.80
CA MET A 216 -9.79 4.24 -7.04
C MET A 216 -8.75 5.23 -7.54
N GLU A 217 -8.49 5.24 -8.84
CA GLU A 217 -7.59 6.18 -9.50
C GLU A 217 -8.38 7.11 -10.42
N LEU A 218 -7.91 8.35 -10.57
CA LEU A 218 -8.52 9.32 -11.48
C LEU A 218 -7.99 9.11 -12.90
N GLU A 219 -8.86 8.69 -13.82
CA GLU A 219 -8.54 8.53 -15.25
C GLU A 219 -9.64 9.24 -16.08
N ASP A 220 -9.25 10.08 -17.04
CA ASP A 220 -10.17 10.85 -17.91
C ASP A 220 -11.23 11.64 -17.13
N GLY A 221 -10.84 12.26 -16.01
CA GLY A 221 -11.72 13.06 -15.16
C GLY A 221 -12.71 12.25 -14.30
N LYS A 222 -12.66 10.91 -14.33
CA LYS A 222 -13.53 10.03 -13.55
C LYS A 222 -12.71 9.07 -12.68
N TYR A 223 -13.15 8.87 -11.43
CA TYR A 223 -12.54 7.87 -10.57
C TYR A 223 -12.94 6.47 -11.00
N LYS A 224 -11.99 5.69 -11.49
CA LYS A 224 -12.17 4.28 -11.83
C LYS A 224 -11.74 3.42 -10.64
N ARG A 225 -12.54 2.39 -10.36
CA ARG A 225 -12.27 1.41 -9.30
C ARG A 225 -11.22 0.43 -9.81
N ILE A 226 -10.08 0.35 -9.10
CA ILE A 226 -8.94 -0.48 -9.52
C ILE A 226 -8.88 -1.77 -8.69
N VAL A 227 -9.03 -1.66 -7.37
CA VAL A 227 -9.03 -2.82 -6.46
C VAL A 227 -10.03 -2.60 -5.33
N ASP A 228 -10.83 -3.62 -5.00
CA ASP A 228 -11.54 -3.70 -3.73
C ASP A 228 -10.75 -4.59 -2.75
N PHE A 229 -10.36 -4.01 -1.62
CA PHE A 229 -9.72 -4.71 -0.52
C PHE A 229 -10.77 -5.13 0.51
N TYR A 230 -10.71 -6.38 0.94
CA TYR A 230 -11.45 -6.89 2.08
C TYR A 230 -10.45 -7.23 3.17
N VAL A 231 -10.31 -6.34 4.15
CA VAL A 231 -9.35 -6.48 5.25
C VAL A 231 -10.08 -6.87 6.53
N THR A 232 -9.47 -7.66 7.42
CA THR A 232 -10.07 -8.03 8.71
C THR A 232 -10.55 -6.80 9.47
N ASP A 233 -11.75 -6.88 10.06
CA ASP A 233 -12.31 -5.87 10.96
C ASP A 233 -11.74 -6.04 12.38
N ASP A 234 -10.42 -5.90 12.48
CA ASP A 234 -9.60 -5.93 13.70
C ASP A 234 -8.31 -5.10 13.52
N ASP A 235 -7.53 -4.95 14.58
CA ASP A 235 -6.33 -4.09 14.58
C ASP A 235 -5.26 -4.51 13.56
N ASN A 236 -5.28 -5.74 13.04
CA ASN A 236 -4.30 -6.18 12.05
C ASN A 236 -4.63 -5.69 10.63
N HIS A 237 -5.92 -5.50 10.32
CA HIS A 237 -6.43 -5.22 8.98
C HIS A 237 -5.74 -6.10 7.91
N VAL A 238 -5.66 -7.42 8.15
CA VAL A 238 -5.08 -8.38 7.21
C VAL A 238 -5.97 -8.45 5.98
N PRO A 239 -5.45 -8.28 4.74
CA PRO A 239 -6.25 -8.51 3.55
C PRO A 239 -6.62 -9.98 3.43
N VAL A 240 -7.91 -10.26 3.49
CA VAL A 240 -8.51 -11.58 3.37
C VAL A 240 -8.82 -11.89 1.90
N ARG A 241 -9.27 -10.86 1.16
CA ARG A 241 -9.56 -10.95 -0.27
C ARG A 241 -9.25 -9.64 -0.97
N LEU A 242 -8.80 -9.73 -2.22
CA LEU A 242 -8.67 -8.59 -3.13
C LEU A 242 -9.44 -8.89 -4.40
N ASP A 243 -10.26 -7.95 -4.86
CA ASP A 243 -10.90 -7.99 -6.18
C ASP A 243 -10.24 -6.94 -7.07
N MET A 244 -9.53 -7.38 -8.10
CA MET A 244 -8.77 -6.54 -9.02
C MET A 244 -9.53 -6.38 -10.34
N PHE A 245 -9.72 -5.13 -10.76
CA PHE A 245 -10.41 -4.76 -12.00
C PHE A 245 -9.36 -4.31 -13.02
N LEU A 246 -8.90 -5.26 -13.84
CA LEU A 246 -7.84 -5.03 -14.81
C LEU A 246 -8.44 -4.57 -16.14
N LYS A 247 -7.63 -3.92 -16.99
CA LYS A 247 -8.08 -3.48 -18.33
C LYS A 247 -8.63 -4.63 -19.19
N PHE A 248 -8.14 -5.85 -18.96
CA PHE A 248 -8.41 -7.02 -19.80
C PHE A 248 -9.28 -8.08 -19.09
N GLY A 249 -9.78 -7.81 -17.88
CA GLY A 249 -10.57 -8.78 -17.12
C GLY A 249 -10.61 -8.49 -15.62
N SER A 250 -11.01 -9.48 -14.83
CA SER A 250 -11.01 -9.38 -13.38
C SER A 250 -10.25 -10.54 -12.76
N ALA A 251 -9.55 -10.24 -11.66
CA ALA A 251 -8.81 -11.22 -10.89
C ALA A 251 -9.19 -11.10 -9.42
N LYS A 252 -9.08 -12.20 -8.69
CA LYS A 252 -9.33 -12.25 -7.25
C LYS A 252 -8.17 -12.93 -6.55
N ALA A 253 -7.77 -12.38 -5.42
CA ALA A 253 -6.82 -13.01 -4.51
C ALA A 253 -7.57 -13.42 -3.24
N PHE A 254 -7.40 -14.67 -2.80
CA PHE A 254 -7.97 -15.17 -1.54
C PHE A 254 -6.86 -15.64 -0.62
N LEU A 255 -6.92 -15.23 0.64
CA LEU A 255 -5.93 -15.59 1.65
C LEU A 255 -5.90 -17.11 1.88
N ILE A 256 -4.70 -17.68 1.90
CA ILE A 256 -4.43 -19.09 2.22
C ILE A 256 -3.82 -19.22 3.61
N ASP A 257 -2.92 -18.31 3.97
CA ASP A 257 -2.19 -18.41 5.23
C ASP A 257 -1.68 -17.04 5.67
N MET A 258 -1.61 -16.85 6.98
CA MET A 258 -1.07 -15.67 7.64
C MET A 258 -0.15 -16.09 8.78
N LYS A 259 1.12 -15.66 8.74
CA LYS A 259 2.13 -15.94 9.78
C LYS A 259 2.73 -14.64 10.27
N GLY A 260 3.22 -14.64 11.51
CA GLY A 260 3.92 -13.50 12.07
C GLY A 260 3.07 -12.24 12.28
N ILE A 261 1.74 -12.39 12.36
CA ILE A 261 0.80 -11.28 12.61
C ILE A 261 1.09 -10.60 13.95
N LYS A 262 0.73 -9.31 14.04
CA LYS A 262 1.08 -8.48 15.20
C LYS A 262 0.15 -8.71 16.38
N ASN A 263 -1.16 -8.66 16.13
CA ASN A 263 -2.21 -8.78 17.12
C ASN A 263 -2.97 -10.10 16.92
N LYS A 264 -3.76 -10.51 17.91
CA LYS A 264 -4.67 -11.66 17.77
C LYS A 264 -5.70 -11.38 16.66
N ILE A 265 -6.12 -12.42 15.92
CA ILE A 265 -7.23 -12.29 14.96
C ILE A 265 -8.56 -12.31 15.72
N GLU A 266 -9.27 -11.19 15.72
CA GLU A 266 -10.57 -11.02 16.39
C GLU A 266 -11.73 -10.93 15.39
N ALA A 267 -11.39 -10.81 14.10
CA ALA A 267 -12.34 -10.77 13.01
C ALA A 267 -12.85 -12.15 12.57
N GLU A 268 -12.24 -13.24 13.01
CA GLU A 268 -12.63 -14.59 12.61
C GLU A 268 -14.02 -14.95 13.18
N VAL A 269 -14.87 -15.48 12.31
CA VAL A 269 -16.23 -15.92 12.63
C VAL A 269 -16.22 -17.42 12.86
N LYS A 270 -16.82 -17.85 13.97
CA LYS A 270 -17.04 -19.27 14.28
C LYS A 270 -18.11 -19.91 13.40
#